data_AF-A0A2Z6Q556-F1
#
_entry.id   AF-A0A2Z6Q556-F1
#
_cell.length_a   1.000
_cell.length_b   1.000
_cell.length_c   1.000
_cell.angle_alpha   90.00
_cell.angle_beta   90.00
_cell.angle_gamma   90.00
#
_symmetry.space_group_name_H-M   'P 1'
#
loop_
_entity.id
_entity.type
_entity.pdbx_description
1 polymer ?
#
loop_
_entity_poly.entity_id
_entity_poly.type
_entity_poly.pdbx_seq_one_letter_code
_entity_poly.pdbx_strand_id
1 'polypeptide(L)'
;MDSIRKDIVFAAYHRAYALMDVKNQDTLDKKFELLRRTIPSDKSLTKDEKSYAIKLLNKDFDKFRILSNEGTKRICENCHDECLATLYCEHCVRNYLKSNFSNWTSGNNDIDNLIQQCGCSEIYDAYWIDGHYDEWDSKEIKLKRTNGHNIVLKKLENVESANRSWFDESKFHLSISNKHSHIVQCYGLTKNPLDGNYMLVLFELNNNLKEYLQLNYNKLTWEKRIQIINDIVYAVSKIHSENAIHRDLHSGNILYNGDFRISDLGFCGPADKPLNSIYGNLPYIAPEVISGKGTSFASDIYSIGMLMWEISSGQPPFINFENDYELALRIINGMRPKIVPGTPLEYKKLMEQCWDADPTKRPDINFLYGKTSEINYQNELNRNKRNKSIIKKLVEKLRLSKSKTNAISKTNEINILETYNNSTSRLFTSKIYQFKNLPEPKNATEEEQEAFHSKPYDFSIPYNIEDFDNKSNDNTSKSSDILKDDSSKKLFKIFENMQINSNNDNQVSYKEETIQQVKKHNIDDIDDEEMYDTSNFHSEEQAEFEIPNDGF
;
A
#
# COMPACT_ATOMS: atom_id res chain seq x y z
N MET A 1 20.27 32.50 -22.83
CA MET A 1 19.16 31.62 -22.42
C MET A 1 19.06 31.75 -20.93
N ASP A 2 17.98 32.33 -20.43
CA ASP A 2 17.75 32.37 -18.99
C ASP A 2 17.48 30.95 -18.49
N SER A 3 18.03 30.63 -17.32
CA SER A 3 17.77 29.34 -16.67
C SER A 3 16.27 29.21 -16.38
N ILE A 4 15.64 28.16 -16.89
CA ILE A 4 14.21 27.88 -16.65
C ILE A 4 14.00 27.60 -15.17
N ARG A 5 13.21 28.44 -14.49
CA ARG A 5 12.86 28.25 -13.07
C ARG A 5 11.76 27.21 -12.96
N LYS A 6 12.18 25.94 -12.89
CA LYS A 6 11.28 24.77 -12.90
C LYS A 6 10.23 24.83 -11.79
N ASP A 7 10.61 25.29 -10.60
CA ASP A 7 9.73 25.51 -9.44
C ASP A 7 8.56 26.47 -9.76
N ILE A 8 8.84 27.59 -10.42
CA ILE A 8 7.82 28.57 -10.81
C ILE A 8 6.94 28.02 -11.94
N VAL A 9 7.53 27.28 -12.88
CA VAL A 9 6.79 26.59 -13.94
C VAL A 9 5.83 25.56 -13.35
N PHE A 10 6.29 24.68 -12.45
CA PHE A 10 5.44 23.69 -11.80
C PHE A 10 4.36 24.35 -10.94
N ALA A 11 4.66 25.42 -10.22
CA ALA A 11 3.65 26.16 -9.46
C ALA A 11 2.55 26.74 -10.37
N ALA A 12 2.90 27.31 -11.52
CA ALA A 12 1.94 27.81 -12.51
C ALA A 12 1.13 26.67 -13.16
N TYR A 13 1.81 25.56 -13.46
CA TYR A 13 1.20 24.34 -13.97
C TYR A 13 0.12 23.79 -13.03
N HIS A 14 0.47 23.56 -11.76
CA HIS A 14 -0.48 23.06 -10.76
C HIS A 14 -1.62 24.02 -10.47
N ARG A 15 -1.38 25.34 -10.48
CA ARG A 15 -2.47 26.33 -10.39
C ARG A 15 -3.46 26.22 -11.54
N ALA A 16 -2.96 26.01 -12.77
CA ALA A 16 -3.82 25.85 -13.95
C ALA A 16 -4.70 24.60 -13.83
N TYR A 17 -4.16 23.48 -13.34
CA TYR A 17 -4.93 22.26 -13.07
C TYR A 17 -5.93 22.43 -11.93
N ALA A 18 -5.56 23.10 -10.83
CA ALA A 18 -6.48 23.35 -9.71
C ALA A 18 -7.69 24.22 -10.12
N LEU A 19 -7.54 25.10 -11.12
CA LEU A 19 -8.64 25.89 -11.68
C LEU A 19 -9.60 25.07 -12.55
N MET A 20 -9.21 23.85 -12.97
CA MET A 20 -10.08 22.95 -13.73
C MET A 20 -11.11 22.25 -12.84
N ASP A 21 -10.73 21.82 -11.63
CA ASP A 21 -11.64 21.12 -10.71
C ASP A 21 -12.84 22.00 -10.29
N VAL A 22 -12.74 23.32 -10.46
CA VAL A 22 -13.81 24.28 -10.16
C VAL A 22 -14.81 24.44 -11.33
N LYS A 23 -14.46 23.98 -12.54
CA LYS A 23 -15.26 24.14 -13.77
C LYS A 23 -15.67 22.78 -14.31
N ASN A 24 -16.84 22.28 -13.89
CA ASN A 24 -17.47 21.07 -14.45
C ASN A 24 -17.49 21.14 -15.99
N GLN A 25 -16.62 20.36 -16.66
CA GLN A 25 -16.59 20.19 -18.11
C GLN A 25 -16.40 18.70 -18.46
N ASP A 26 -17.22 18.22 -19.40
CA ASP A 26 -17.51 16.79 -19.59
C ASP A 26 -16.51 15.99 -20.45
N THR A 27 -15.49 16.61 -21.07
CA THR A 27 -14.56 15.88 -21.96
C THR A 27 -13.09 16.28 -21.76
N LEU A 28 -12.18 15.30 -21.85
CA LEU A 28 -10.72 15.49 -21.71
C LEU A 28 -10.17 16.57 -22.67
N ASP A 29 -10.60 16.60 -23.93
CA ASP A 29 -10.13 17.58 -24.91
C ASP A 29 -10.44 19.03 -24.48
N LYS A 30 -11.68 19.30 -24.01
CA LYS A 30 -12.09 20.62 -23.52
C LYS A 30 -11.28 21.06 -22.28
N LYS A 31 -11.01 20.12 -21.38
CA LYS A 31 -10.17 20.32 -20.19
C LYS A 31 -8.76 20.79 -20.58
N PHE A 32 -8.14 20.12 -21.55
CA PHE A 32 -6.80 20.47 -22.01
C PHE A 32 -6.74 21.71 -22.90
N GLU A 33 -7.79 22.03 -23.67
CA GLU A 33 -7.91 23.32 -24.36
C GLU A 33 -7.91 24.50 -23.38
N LEU A 34 -8.60 24.35 -22.24
CA LEU A 34 -8.61 25.38 -21.20
C LEU A 34 -7.22 25.57 -20.58
N LEU A 35 -6.49 24.49 -20.30
CA LEU A 35 -5.10 24.56 -19.83
C LEU A 35 -4.18 25.23 -20.84
N ARG A 36 -4.32 24.90 -22.12
CA ARG A 36 -3.58 25.53 -23.23
C ARG A 36 -3.82 27.04 -23.32
N ARG A 37 -4.97 27.54 -22.87
CA ARG A 37 -5.26 28.99 -22.79
C ARG A 37 -4.78 29.65 -21.50
N THR A 38 -4.78 28.89 -20.40
CA THR A 38 -4.50 29.41 -19.06
C THR A 38 -3.00 29.61 -18.82
N ILE A 39 -2.17 28.61 -19.17
CA ILE A 39 -0.70 28.67 -18.96
C ILE A 39 -0.04 29.86 -19.68
N PRO A 40 -0.35 30.15 -20.96
CA PRO A 40 0.24 31.31 -21.65
C PRO A 40 -0.16 32.66 -21.04
N SER A 41 -1.28 32.71 -20.34
CA SER A 41 -1.82 33.91 -19.70
C SER A 41 -1.18 34.21 -18.34
N ASP A 42 -0.43 33.27 -17.75
CA ASP A 42 0.27 33.49 -16.49
C ASP A 42 1.39 34.53 -16.65
N LYS A 43 1.29 35.62 -15.90
CA LYS A 43 2.25 36.74 -15.93
C LYS A 43 3.52 36.43 -15.16
N SER A 44 3.55 35.36 -14.33
CA SER A 44 4.74 34.98 -13.56
C SER A 44 5.79 34.23 -14.39
N LEU A 45 5.43 33.77 -15.59
CA LEU A 45 6.30 32.97 -16.46
C LEU A 45 6.94 33.82 -17.57
N THR A 46 8.23 33.58 -17.84
CA THR A 46 8.90 34.08 -19.04
C THR A 46 8.42 33.35 -20.29
N LYS A 47 8.82 33.82 -21.48
CA LYS A 47 8.47 33.17 -22.76
C LYS A 47 9.00 31.72 -22.83
N ASP A 48 10.24 31.50 -22.39
CA ASP A 48 10.87 30.18 -22.40
C ASP A 48 10.25 29.25 -21.36
N GLU A 49 9.89 29.77 -20.20
CA GLU A 49 9.15 29.04 -19.15
C GLU A 49 7.74 28.63 -19.60
N LYS A 50 7.03 29.51 -20.32
CA LYS A 50 5.73 29.16 -20.94
C LYS A 50 5.88 28.05 -21.96
N SER A 51 6.92 28.12 -22.80
CA SER A 51 7.22 27.07 -23.79
C SER A 51 7.48 25.72 -23.12
N TYR A 52 8.26 25.72 -22.03
CA TYR A 52 8.51 24.52 -21.22
C TYR A 52 7.23 23.97 -20.56
N ALA A 53 6.40 24.84 -19.98
CA ALA A 53 5.11 24.45 -19.39
C ALA A 53 4.14 23.85 -20.43
N ILE A 54 4.09 24.39 -21.64
CA ILE A 54 3.27 23.85 -22.75
C ILE A 54 3.79 22.49 -23.20
N LYS A 55 5.12 22.28 -23.24
CA LYS A 55 5.69 20.96 -23.53
C LYS A 55 5.26 19.91 -22.49
N LEU A 56 5.33 20.24 -21.21
CA LEU A 56 4.84 19.38 -20.12
C LEU A 56 3.34 19.08 -20.30
N LEU A 57 2.54 20.11 -20.56
CA LEU A 57 1.10 19.96 -20.78
C LEU A 57 0.78 19.01 -21.93
N ASN A 58 1.49 19.12 -23.06
CA ASN A 58 1.24 18.25 -24.21
C ASN A 58 1.68 16.80 -23.95
N LYS A 59 2.77 16.59 -23.20
CA LYS A 59 3.19 15.24 -22.74
C LYS A 59 2.09 14.61 -21.89
N ASP A 60 1.57 15.36 -20.91
CA ASP A 60 0.49 14.89 -20.04
C ASP A 60 -0.79 14.63 -20.84
N PHE A 61 -1.14 15.50 -21.78
CA PHE A 61 -2.32 15.33 -22.62
C PHE A 61 -2.30 14.02 -23.41
N ASP A 62 -1.21 13.75 -24.14
CA ASP A 62 -1.05 12.52 -24.91
C ASP A 62 -1.09 11.28 -24.00
N LYS A 63 -0.44 11.39 -22.83
CA LYS A 63 -0.45 10.33 -21.81
C LYS A 63 -1.87 10.04 -21.32
N PHE A 64 -2.66 11.06 -20.97
CA PHE A 64 -4.05 10.87 -20.52
C PHE A 64 -4.91 10.27 -21.63
N ARG A 65 -4.79 10.74 -22.87
CA ARG A 65 -5.55 10.19 -24.01
C ARG A 65 -5.29 8.71 -24.23
N ILE A 66 -4.04 8.27 -24.15
CA ILE A 66 -3.69 6.85 -24.26
C ILE A 66 -4.23 6.05 -23.07
N LEU A 67 -4.10 6.58 -21.85
CA LEU A 67 -4.49 5.87 -20.63
C LEU A 67 -6.01 5.74 -20.46
N SER A 68 -6.79 6.74 -20.88
CA SER A 68 -8.25 6.68 -20.86
C SER A 68 -8.86 6.11 -22.13
N ASN A 69 -8.05 5.89 -23.18
CA ASN A 69 -8.52 5.51 -24.53
C ASN A 69 -9.58 6.49 -25.09
N GLU A 70 -9.42 7.78 -24.79
CA GLU A 70 -10.36 8.84 -25.19
C GLU A 70 -9.70 9.93 -26.05
N GLY A 71 -10.51 10.58 -26.88
CA GLY A 71 -10.14 11.72 -27.70
C GLY A 71 -9.95 11.40 -29.19
N THR A 72 -9.69 12.43 -29.98
CA THR A 72 -9.69 12.35 -31.46
C THR A 72 -8.45 11.66 -32.03
N LYS A 73 -8.59 10.44 -32.55
CA LYS A 73 -7.49 9.70 -33.19
C LYS A 73 -6.96 10.42 -34.44
N ARG A 74 -5.70 10.18 -34.78
CA ARG A 74 -5.05 10.63 -36.03
C ARG A 74 -4.37 9.45 -36.71
N ILE A 75 -4.13 9.54 -38.01
CA ILE A 75 -3.33 8.55 -38.73
C ILE A 75 -1.84 8.84 -38.49
N CYS A 76 -1.07 7.83 -38.13
CA CYS A 76 0.37 7.95 -37.99
C CYS A 76 1.06 8.01 -39.36
N GLU A 77 1.90 9.01 -39.60
CA GLU A 77 2.67 9.15 -40.84
C GLU A 77 3.71 8.04 -41.05
N ASN A 78 4.11 7.34 -39.98
CA ASN A 78 5.14 6.29 -40.03
C ASN A 78 4.52 4.89 -40.21
N CYS A 79 3.60 4.48 -39.34
CA CYS A 79 3.01 3.13 -39.39
C CYS A 79 1.63 3.08 -40.06
N HIS A 80 1.03 4.22 -40.43
CA HIS A 80 -0.29 4.32 -41.06
C HIS A 80 -1.47 3.82 -40.21
N ASP A 81 -1.24 3.44 -38.95
CA ASP A 81 -2.31 3.10 -38.00
C ASP A 81 -2.94 4.36 -37.37
N GLU A 82 -4.19 4.23 -36.93
CA GLU A 82 -4.82 5.23 -36.07
C GLU A 82 -4.16 5.24 -34.68
N CYS A 83 -3.70 6.41 -34.24
CA CYS A 83 -3.09 6.61 -32.93
C CYS A 83 -3.71 7.79 -32.17
N LEU A 84 -3.69 7.73 -30.84
CA LEU A 84 -4.25 8.72 -29.92
C LEU A 84 -3.25 9.84 -29.60
N ALA A 85 -1.96 9.53 -29.41
CA ALA A 85 -0.97 10.55 -29.09
C ALA A 85 -0.75 11.52 -30.26
N THR A 86 -0.61 12.80 -29.95
CA THR A 86 -0.39 13.87 -30.93
C THR A 86 1.10 14.14 -31.20
N LEU A 87 1.97 13.94 -30.21
CA LEU A 87 3.42 14.18 -30.30
C LEU A 87 4.21 12.97 -30.80
N TYR A 88 3.68 11.77 -30.61
CA TYR A 88 4.29 10.50 -31.03
C TYR A 88 3.20 9.51 -31.43
N CYS A 89 3.59 8.33 -31.91
CA CYS A 89 2.66 7.23 -32.17
C CYS A 89 2.92 6.09 -31.21
N GLU A 90 1.94 5.74 -30.38
CA GLU A 90 2.06 4.64 -29.42
C GLU A 90 2.29 3.28 -30.11
N HIS A 91 1.82 3.08 -31.35
CA HIS A 91 2.10 1.87 -32.13
C HIS A 91 3.55 1.80 -32.59
N CYS A 92 4.10 2.88 -33.16
CA CYS A 92 5.52 2.96 -33.51
C CYS A 92 6.42 2.76 -32.29
N VAL A 93 6.07 3.36 -31.14
CA VAL A 93 6.80 3.18 -29.89
C VAL A 93 6.76 1.72 -29.43
N ARG A 94 5.58 1.08 -29.42
CA ARG A 94 5.44 -0.35 -29.08
C ARG A 94 6.22 -1.24 -30.02
N ASN A 95 6.17 -0.99 -31.33
CA ASN A 95 6.88 -1.79 -32.34
C ASN A 95 8.39 -1.62 -32.20
N TYR A 96 8.88 -0.39 -31.98
CA TYR A 96 10.29 -0.13 -31.68
C TYR A 96 10.77 -0.90 -30.45
N LEU A 97 9.98 -0.89 -29.36
CA LEU A 97 10.29 -1.62 -28.13
C LEU A 97 10.29 -3.14 -28.35
N LYS A 98 9.32 -3.68 -29.10
CA LYS A 98 9.26 -5.11 -29.45
C LYS A 98 10.46 -5.54 -30.29
N SER A 99 10.82 -4.78 -31.33
CA SER A 99 11.91 -5.11 -32.24
C SER A 99 13.29 -5.01 -31.58
N ASN A 100 13.47 -4.16 -30.57
CA ASN A 100 14.73 -4.04 -29.84
C ASN A 100 14.79 -4.90 -28.56
N PHE A 101 13.74 -5.67 -28.26
CA PHE A 101 13.68 -6.44 -27.02
C PHE A 101 14.84 -7.44 -26.91
N SER A 102 15.23 -8.08 -28.02
CA SER A 102 16.33 -9.04 -28.06
C SER A 102 17.72 -8.42 -27.83
N ASN A 103 17.85 -7.10 -27.97
CA ASN A 103 19.11 -6.37 -27.82
C ASN A 103 19.22 -5.69 -26.44
N TRP A 104 18.31 -5.98 -25.51
CA TRP A 104 18.32 -5.40 -24.17
C TRP A 104 19.32 -6.12 -23.25
N THR A 105 20.19 -5.37 -22.57
CA THR A 105 21.21 -5.89 -21.64
C THR A 105 21.34 -4.94 -20.43
N SER A 106 21.68 -5.48 -19.25
CA SER A 106 21.96 -4.71 -18.02
C SER A 106 23.38 -4.13 -17.99
N GLY A 107 24.30 -4.70 -18.78
CA GLY A 107 25.67 -4.20 -18.99
C GLY A 107 26.59 -4.16 -17.77
N ASN A 108 26.30 -4.85 -16.66
CA ASN A 108 27.00 -4.64 -15.39
C ASN A 108 27.31 -5.92 -14.59
N ASN A 109 28.59 -6.28 -14.51
CA ASN A 109 29.10 -7.44 -13.77
C ASN A 109 28.89 -7.35 -12.24
N ASP A 110 28.74 -6.16 -11.67
CA ASP A 110 28.47 -5.98 -10.24
C ASP A 110 27.01 -6.30 -9.90
N ILE A 111 26.07 -5.99 -10.82
CA ILE A 111 24.67 -6.44 -10.73
C ILE A 111 24.64 -7.98 -10.86
N ASP A 112 25.41 -8.52 -11.80
CA ASP A 112 25.51 -9.97 -12.00
C ASP A 112 26.17 -10.72 -10.82
N ASN A 113 27.03 -10.05 -10.04
CA ASN A 113 27.63 -10.58 -8.80
C ASN A 113 26.71 -10.42 -7.58
N LEU A 114 25.93 -9.35 -7.50
CA LEU A 114 24.92 -9.14 -6.45
C LEU A 114 23.81 -10.20 -6.52
N ILE A 115 23.51 -10.68 -7.73
CA ILE A 115 22.53 -11.73 -8.04
C ILE A 115 22.98 -13.14 -7.59
N GLN A 116 24.25 -13.33 -7.18
CA GLN A 116 24.81 -14.64 -6.81
C GLN A 116 24.51 -15.10 -5.37
N GLN A 117 23.70 -14.39 -4.58
CA GLN A 117 23.41 -14.76 -3.18
C GLN A 117 21.89 -14.89 -2.87
N CYS A 118 21.44 -16.15 -2.65
CA CYS A 118 20.20 -16.61 -1.95
C CYS A 118 18.84 -16.17 -2.56
N GLY A 119 17.60 -16.47 -2.10
CA GLY A 119 17.02 -17.36 -1.08
C GLY A 119 15.84 -16.70 -0.30
N CYS A 120 14.59 -16.80 -0.79
CA CYS A 120 13.32 -16.12 -0.39
C CYS A 120 13.09 -14.75 -1.09
N SER A 121 11.87 -14.18 -1.08
CA SER A 121 11.49 -12.99 -1.91
C SER A 121 12.39 -11.77 -1.66
N GLU A 122 13.48 -11.69 -2.42
CA GLU A 122 14.58 -10.76 -2.22
C GLU A 122 14.36 -9.42 -2.92
N ILE A 123 14.79 -8.35 -2.23
CA ILE A 123 14.82 -6.99 -2.75
C ILE A 123 16.29 -6.63 -2.93
N TYR A 124 16.68 -6.27 -4.15
CA TYR A 124 18.05 -5.87 -4.47
C TYR A 124 18.10 -4.41 -4.91
N ASP A 125 19.07 -3.67 -4.39
CA ASP A 125 19.40 -2.33 -4.92
C ASP A 125 20.28 -2.49 -6.15
N ALA A 126 19.98 -1.75 -7.21
CA ALA A 126 20.74 -1.79 -8.45
C ALA A 126 20.85 -0.41 -9.10
N TYR A 127 21.92 -0.16 -9.85
CA TYR A 127 22.06 1.05 -10.65
C TYR A 127 21.72 0.77 -12.12
N TRP A 128 20.61 1.32 -12.61
CA TRP A 128 20.23 1.17 -14.01
C TRP A 128 20.99 2.17 -14.88
N ILE A 129 22.09 1.74 -15.52
CA ILE A 129 23.06 2.59 -16.24
C ILE A 129 22.40 3.52 -17.27
N ASP A 130 21.51 2.98 -18.10
CA ASP A 130 20.90 3.77 -19.17
C ASP A 130 19.63 4.51 -18.71
N GLY A 131 19.05 4.11 -17.59
CA GLY A 131 17.77 4.60 -17.09
C GLY A 131 16.57 4.20 -17.95
N HIS A 132 15.39 4.70 -17.58
CA HIS A 132 14.13 4.38 -18.26
C HIS A 132 13.91 5.30 -19.46
N TYR A 133 13.04 4.89 -20.38
CA TYR A 133 12.61 5.72 -21.50
C TYR A 133 11.68 6.83 -21.02
N ASP A 134 11.95 8.08 -21.44
CA ASP A 134 11.20 9.27 -20.98
C ASP A 134 10.66 10.12 -22.13
N GLU A 135 11.38 10.21 -23.25
CA GLU A 135 10.96 11.09 -24.34
C GLU A 135 11.11 10.43 -25.71
N TRP A 136 10.09 10.55 -26.55
CA TRP A 136 10.19 10.20 -27.95
C TRP A 136 10.90 11.32 -28.73
N ASP A 137 12.00 11.01 -29.40
CA ASP A 137 12.62 11.88 -30.39
C ASP A 137 12.02 11.60 -31.76
N SER A 138 11.12 12.49 -32.21
CA SER A 138 10.43 12.34 -33.50
C SER A 138 11.33 12.57 -34.71
N LYS A 139 12.48 13.24 -34.56
CA LYS A 139 13.43 13.46 -35.66
C LYS A 139 14.29 12.23 -35.91
N GLU A 140 14.77 11.66 -34.81
CA GLU A 140 15.64 10.49 -34.83
C GLU A 140 14.85 9.18 -34.79
N ILE A 141 13.53 9.26 -34.63
CA ILE A 141 12.58 8.13 -34.53
C ILE A 141 13.07 7.13 -33.47
N LYS A 142 13.45 7.65 -32.29
CA LYS A 142 13.97 6.82 -31.18
C LYS A 142 13.53 7.35 -29.81
N LEU A 143 13.39 6.44 -28.85
CA LEU A 143 13.18 6.83 -27.45
C LEU A 143 14.50 7.28 -26.80
N LYS A 144 14.47 8.43 -26.16
CA LYS A 144 15.51 8.94 -25.25
C LYS A 144 15.29 8.38 -23.85
N ARG A 145 16.41 8.10 -23.17
CA ARG A 145 16.43 7.63 -21.79
C ARG A 145 16.81 8.74 -20.81
N THR A 146 16.47 8.58 -19.54
CA THR A 146 16.67 9.57 -18.46
C THR A 146 18.11 9.71 -17.93
N ASN A 147 19.05 8.93 -18.47
CA ASN A 147 20.35 8.62 -17.83
C ASN A 147 20.18 7.75 -16.58
N GLY A 148 21.33 7.25 -16.09
CA GLY A 148 21.34 6.24 -15.05
C GLY A 148 20.88 6.71 -13.67
N HIS A 149 20.15 5.83 -12.99
CA HIS A 149 19.62 6.06 -11.64
C HIS A 149 19.48 4.74 -10.89
N ASN A 150 19.41 4.84 -9.56
CA ASN A 150 19.15 3.69 -8.72
C ASN A 150 17.71 3.18 -8.89
N ILE A 151 17.58 1.86 -8.81
CA ILE A 151 16.34 1.11 -8.87
C ILE A 151 16.37 0.01 -7.81
N VAL A 152 15.18 -0.51 -7.53
CA VAL A 152 15.00 -1.70 -6.71
C VAL A 152 14.52 -2.83 -7.62
N LEU A 153 15.17 -3.98 -7.52
CA LEU A 153 14.76 -5.23 -8.16
C LEU A 153 14.09 -6.11 -7.11
N LYS A 154 12.77 -6.29 -7.22
CA LYS A 154 12.04 -7.21 -6.35
C LYS A 154 11.92 -8.56 -7.04
N LYS A 155 12.59 -9.59 -6.51
CA LYS A 155 12.47 -10.96 -7.03
C LYS A 155 11.06 -11.47 -6.86
N LEU A 156 10.58 -12.15 -7.90
CA LEU A 156 9.25 -12.69 -7.96
C LEU A 156 9.37 -14.21 -7.93
N GLU A 157 8.93 -14.81 -6.83
CA GLU A 157 9.11 -16.23 -6.58
C GLU A 157 8.08 -17.09 -7.32
N ASN A 158 8.44 -18.35 -7.54
CA ASN A 158 7.54 -19.41 -8.01
C ASN A 158 6.80 -19.04 -9.30
N VAL A 159 7.52 -18.48 -10.27
CA VAL A 159 7.02 -18.18 -11.62
C VAL A 159 6.39 -19.41 -12.28
N GLU A 160 6.90 -20.61 -12.00
CA GLU A 160 6.32 -21.86 -12.51
C GLU A 160 4.91 -22.12 -11.97
N SER A 161 4.60 -21.63 -10.78
CA SER A 161 3.27 -21.63 -10.15
C SER A 161 2.50 -20.33 -10.42
N ALA A 162 3.11 -19.34 -11.08
CA ALA A 162 2.48 -18.05 -11.36
C ALA A 162 1.37 -18.23 -12.40
N ASN A 163 0.15 -18.08 -11.93
CA ASN A 163 -1.03 -18.06 -12.77
C ASN A 163 -1.21 -16.68 -13.43
N ARG A 164 -2.21 -16.56 -14.29
CA ARG A 164 -2.54 -15.32 -15.01
C ARG A 164 -2.73 -14.11 -14.08
N SER A 165 -3.33 -14.30 -12.89
CA SER A 165 -3.56 -13.19 -11.94
C SER A 165 -2.27 -12.53 -11.48
N TRP A 166 -1.18 -13.28 -11.34
CA TRP A 166 0.11 -12.74 -10.93
C TRP A 166 0.72 -11.77 -11.97
N PHE A 167 0.59 -12.09 -13.26
CA PHE A 167 0.98 -11.19 -14.35
C PHE A 167 0.05 -9.98 -14.46
N ASP A 168 -1.24 -10.17 -14.21
CA ASP A 168 -2.22 -9.09 -14.23
C ASP A 168 -1.98 -8.10 -13.08
N GLU A 169 -1.54 -8.57 -11.91
CA GLU A 169 -1.09 -7.73 -10.78
C GLU A 169 0.14 -6.89 -11.15
N SER A 170 1.15 -7.50 -11.79
CA SER A 170 2.34 -6.79 -12.27
C SER A 170 2.00 -5.71 -13.31
N LYS A 171 1.10 -6.03 -14.26
CA LYS A 171 0.60 -5.08 -15.27
C LYS A 171 -0.22 -3.97 -14.62
N PHE A 172 -1.02 -4.31 -13.62
CA PHE A 172 -1.80 -3.33 -12.87
C PHE A 172 -0.88 -2.34 -12.17
N HIS A 173 0.14 -2.80 -11.42
CA HIS A 173 1.11 -1.92 -10.78
C HIS A 173 1.80 -1.01 -11.81
N LEU A 174 2.26 -1.56 -12.93
CA LEU A 174 2.84 -0.77 -14.02
C LEU A 174 1.86 0.30 -14.56
N SER A 175 0.59 -0.05 -14.76
CA SER A 175 -0.43 0.87 -15.27
C SER A 175 -0.73 1.99 -14.28
N ILE A 176 -1.04 1.63 -13.03
CA ILE A 176 -1.47 2.58 -12.02
C ILE A 176 -0.33 3.49 -11.55
N SER A 177 0.91 2.99 -11.46
CA SER A 177 2.05 3.83 -11.08
C SER A 177 2.37 4.88 -12.15
N ASN A 178 2.12 4.55 -13.42
CA ASN A 178 2.21 5.52 -14.49
C ASN A 178 1.09 6.57 -14.43
N LYS A 179 -0.09 6.24 -13.87
CA LYS A 179 -1.19 7.20 -13.68
C LYS A 179 -1.03 8.10 -12.46
N HIS A 180 -0.48 7.58 -11.37
CA HIS A 180 -0.52 8.23 -10.06
C HIS A 180 0.86 8.27 -9.38
N SER A 181 1.38 9.48 -9.17
CA SER A 181 2.68 9.71 -8.53
C SER A 181 2.78 9.27 -7.06
N HIS A 182 1.65 9.02 -6.41
CA HIS A 182 1.58 8.57 -5.02
C HIS A 182 1.66 7.03 -4.92
N ILE A 183 1.87 6.36 -6.04
CA ILE A 183 2.21 4.94 -6.11
C ILE A 183 3.67 4.82 -6.50
N VAL A 184 4.39 3.86 -5.91
CA VAL A 184 5.79 3.60 -6.28
C VAL A 184 5.87 3.23 -7.76
N GLN A 185 6.73 3.96 -8.48
CA GLN A 185 6.89 3.78 -9.92
C GLN A 185 7.42 2.38 -10.21
N CYS A 186 6.61 1.62 -10.95
CA CYS A 186 7.02 0.38 -11.59
C CYS A 186 7.48 0.69 -13.02
N TYR A 187 8.67 0.21 -13.38
CA TYR A 187 9.25 0.35 -14.72
C TYR A 187 8.98 -0.87 -15.60
N GLY A 188 8.66 -2.02 -14.99
CA GLY A 188 8.31 -3.24 -15.69
C GLY A 188 8.94 -4.46 -15.05
N LEU A 189 9.11 -5.50 -15.85
CA LEU A 189 9.71 -6.77 -15.45
C LEU A 189 11.08 -6.96 -16.11
N THR A 190 11.98 -7.60 -15.39
CA THR A 190 13.22 -8.17 -15.91
C THR A 190 13.28 -9.66 -15.53
N LYS A 191 14.28 -10.37 -16.03
CA LYS A 191 14.52 -11.78 -15.72
C LYS A 191 15.95 -11.94 -15.20
N ASN A 192 16.11 -12.65 -14.10
CA ASN A 192 17.41 -13.04 -13.62
C ASN A 192 18.02 -14.04 -14.62
N PRO A 193 19.19 -13.76 -15.20
CA PRO A 193 19.79 -14.64 -16.21
C PRO A 193 20.28 -15.98 -15.63
N LEU A 194 20.51 -16.08 -14.31
CA LEU A 194 21.05 -17.29 -13.68
C LEU A 194 19.97 -18.34 -13.41
N ASP A 195 18.90 -17.95 -12.73
CA ASP A 195 17.83 -18.86 -12.31
C ASP A 195 16.56 -18.72 -13.15
N GLY A 196 16.49 -17.71 -14.01
CA GLY A 196 15.34 -17.46 -14.87
C GLY A 196 14.13 -16.88 -14.15
N ASN A 197 14.23 -16.49 -12.87
CA ASN A 197 13.11 -15.89 -12.15
C ASN A 197 12.84 -14.46 -12.65
N TYR A 198 11.56 -14.07 -12.70
CA TYR A 198 11.20 -12.70 -13.00
C TYR A 198 11.51 -11.79 -11.80
N MET A 199 11.80 -10.52 -12.07
CA MET A 199 11.99 -9.49 -11.06
C MET A 199 11.26 -8.23 -11.49
N LEU A 200 10.64 -7.53 -10.54
CA LEU A 200 9.98 -6.26 -10.77
C LEU A 200 11.01 -5.15 -10.65
N VAL A 201 11.03 -4.25 -11.63
CA VAL A 201 11.92 -3.10 -11.64
C VAL A 201 11.16 -1.91 -11.08
N LEU A 202 11.53 -1.45 -9.89
CA LEU A 202 10.88 -0.38 -9.15
C LEU A 202 11.82 0.81 -8.96
N PHE A 203 11.25 2.00 -8.79
CA PHE A 203 12.01 3.16 -8.35
C PHE A 203 12.49 2.97 -6.90
N GLU A 204 13.75 3.29 -6.63
CA GLU A 204 14.33 3.21 -5.28
C GLU A 204 13.76 4.31 -4.37
N LEU A 205 13.29 3.92 -3.18
CA LEU A 205 12.93 4.83 -2.09
C LEU A 205 13.62 4.39 -0.81
N ASN A 206 14.05 5.36 0.00
CA ASN A 206 15.03 5.12 1.06
C ASN A 206 14.44 4.52 2.35
N ASN A 207 13.20 4.89 2.72
CA ASN A 207 12.61 4.49 4.00
C ASN A 207 11.15 4.11 3.83
N ASN A 208 10.62 3.27 4.71
CA ASN A 208 9.18 3.07 4.87
C ASN A 208 8.59 3.95 5.99
N LEU A 209 7.26 4.00 6.08
CA LEU A 209 6.53 4.81 7.07
C LEU A 209 6.90 4.39 8.50
N LYS A 210 7.10 3.10 8.75
CA LYS A 210 7.48 2.59 10.06
C LYS A 210 8.81 3.19 10.52
N GLU A 211 9.84 3.10 9.68
CA GLU A 211 11.16 3.69 9.93
C GLU A 211 11.07 5.21 10.08
N TYR A 212 10.31 5.87 9.20
CA TYR A 212 10.08 7.30 9.27
C TYR A 212 9.47 7.72 10.62
N LEU A 213 8.46 7.00 11.10
CA LEU A 213 7.83 7.26 12.40
C LEU A 213 8.81 7.03 13.54
N GLN A 214 9.56 5.93 13.53
CA GLN A 214 10.56 5.63 14.56
C GLN A 214 11.64 6.72 14.66
N LEU A 215 12.15 7.20 13.52
CA LEU A 215 13.20 8.22 13.46
C LEU A 215 12.70 9.64 13.82
N ASN A 216 11.43 9.94 13.56
CA ASN A 216 10.90 11.31 13.66
C ASN A 216 9.84 11.51 14.74
N TYR A 217 9.46 10.47 15.50
CA TYR A 217 8.30 10.51 16.41
C TYR A 217 8.25 11.75 17.31
N ASN A 218 9.35 12.05 18.00
CA ASN A 218 9.46 13.18 18.93
C ASN A 218 9.36 14.56 18.26
N LYS A 219 9.51 14.61 16.93
CA LYS A 219 9.46 15.82 16.10
C LYS A 219 8.11 15.97 15.37
N LEU A 220 7.29 14.92 15.32
CA LEU A 220 6.04 14.90 14.54
C LEU A 220 4.90 15.62 15.26
N THR A 221 4.53 16.78 14.73
CA THR A 221 3.32 17.51 15.14
C THR A 221 2.05 16.82 14.62
N TRP A 222 0.91 17.10 15.25
CA TRP A 222 -0.39 16.63 14.76
C TRP A 222 -0.72 17.12 13.35
N GLU A 223 -0.29 18.33 12.99
CA GLU A 223 -0.43 18.84 11.63
C GLU A 223 0.27 17.91 10.62
N LYS A 224 1.50 17.47 10.92
CA LYS A 224 2.23 16.56 10.03
C LYS A 224 1.62 15.16 10.02
N ARG A 225 1.18 14.64 11.17
CA ARG A 225 0.50 13.32 11.27
C ARG A 225 -0.78 13.28 10.43
N ILE A 226 -1.56 14.35 10.48
CA ILE A 226 -2.79 14.51 9.69
C ILE A 226 -2.47 14.62 8.19
N GLN A 227 -1.39 15.33 7.82
CA GLN A 227 -0.93 15.37 6.45
C GLN A 227 -0.55 13.96 5.94
N ILE A 228 0.22 13.19 6.73
CA ILE A 228 0.65 11.84 6.37
C ILE A 228 -0.56 10.94 6.08
N ILE A 229 -1.54 10.90 6.98
CA ILE A 229 -2.73 10.06 6.74
C ILE A 229 -3.53 10.56 5.54
N ASN A 230 -3.61 11.86 5.31
CA ASN A 230 -4.33 12.42 4.17
C ASN A 230 -3.68 12.00 2.84
N ASP A 231 -2.35 12.02 2.77
CA ASP A 231 -1.58 11.58 1.59
C ASP A 231 -1.79 10.07 1.32
N ILE A 232 -1.79 9.25 2.38
CA ILE A 232 -2.06 7.81 2.29
C ILE A 232 -3.49 7.54 1.80
N VAL A 233 -4.49 8.18 2.43
CA VAL A 233 -5.91 8.01 2.06
C VAL A 233 -6.15 8.48 0.62
N TYR A 234 -5.50 9.57 0.20
CA TYR A 234 -5.53 10.02 -1.20
C TYR A 234 -4.97 8.96 -2.14
N ALA A 235 -3.80 8.39 -1.83
CA ALA A 235 -3.19 7.34 -2.65
C ALA A 235 -4.09 6.09 -2.74
N VAL A 236 -4.68 5.64 -1.63
CA VAL A 236 -5.62 4.51 -1.61
C VAL A 236 -6.89 4.84 -2.42
N SER A 237 -7.40 6.07 -2.37
CA SER A 237 -8.54 6.48 -3.19
C SER A 237 -8.29 6.31 -4.69
N LYS A 238 -7.05 6.47 -5.15
CA LYS A 238 -6.67 6.23 -6.54
C LYS A 238 -6.68 4.75 -6.90
N ILE A 239 -6.20 3.90 -6.00
CA ILE A 239 -6.28 2.44 -6.16
C ILE A 239 -7.75 1.99 -6.25
N HIS A 240 -8.59 2.46 -5.33
CA HIS A 240 -10.02 2.13 -5.31
C HIS A 240 -10.77 2.67 -6.53
N SER A 241 -10.37 3.85 -7.05
CA SER A 241 -10.98 4.41 -8.28
C SER A 241 -10.68 3.60 -9.54
N GLU A 242 -9.62 2.79 -9.52
CA GLU A 242 -9.30 1.80 -10.55
C GLU A 242 -9.93 0.42 -10.25
N ASN A 243 -10.91 0.37 -9.33
CA ASN A 243 -11.63 -0.81 -8.89
C ASN A 243 -10.72 -1.92 -8.32
N ALA A 244 -9.61 -1.53 -7.68
CA ALA A 244 -8.63 -2.44 -7.10
C ALA A 244 -8.56 -2.32 -5.58
N ILE A 245 -8.24 -3.42 -4.92
CA ILE A 245 -8.05 -3.51 -3.46
C ILE A 245 -6.56 -3.75 -3.21
N HIS A 246 -5.96 -3.02 -2.26
CA HIS A 246 -4.55 -3.17 -1.91
C HIS A 246 -4.26 -4.52 -1.23
N ARG A 247 -5.13 -4.94 -0.30
CA ARG A 247 -5.13 -6.24 0.41
C ARG A 247 -4.02 -6.46 1.44
N ASP A 248 -2.86 -5.81 1.29
CA ASP A 248 -1.76 -5.88 2.26
C ASP A 248 -1.23 -4.49 2.66
N LEU A 249 -2.14 -3.59 3.03
CA LEU A 249 -1.79 -2.22 3.35
C LEU A 249 -1.24 -2.12 4.78
N HIS A 250 0.04 -1.79 4.93
CA HIS A 250 0.69 -1.57 6.23
C HIS A 250 1.86 -0.59 6.10
N SER A 251 2.43 -0.15 7.23
CA SER A 251 3.47 0.89 7.22
C SER A 251 4.75 0.51 6.48
N GLY A 252 5.08 -0.78 6.43
CA GLY A 252 6.16 -1.31 5.57
C GLY A 252 5.94 -1.13 4.06
N ASN A 253 4.68 -1.03 3.60
CA ASN A 253 4.33 -0.86 2.17
C ASN A 253 4.03 0.60 1.80
N ILE A 254 4.42 1.53 2.67
CA ILE A 254 4.29 2.98 2.44
C ILE A 254 5.70 3.55 2.48
N LEU A 255 6.26 3.84 1.31
CA LEU A 255 7.64 4.30 1.16
C LEU A 255 7.71 5.83 1.16
N TYR A 256 8.85 6.39 1.58
CA TYR A 256 9.07 7.81 1.76
C TYR A 256 10.36 8.28 1.08
N ASN A 257 10.23 9.28 0.20
CA ASN A 257 11.36 10.02 -0.38
C ASN A 257 10.97 11.49 -0.65
N GLY A 258 10.67 12.22 0.43
CA GLY A 258 10.13 13.59 0.37
C GLY A 258 8.60 13.64 0.30
N ASP A 259 7.98 12.65 -0.34
CA ASP A 259 6.56 12.34 -0.35
C ASP A 259 6.32 10.86 0.01
N PHE A 260 5.13 10.54 0.53
CA PHE A 260 4.72 9.16 0.81
C PHE A 260 4.09 8.51 -0.41
N ARG A 261 4.50 7.28 -0.71
CA ARG A 261 4.01 6.50 -1.84
C ARG A 261 3.68 5.07 -1.43
N ILE A 262 2.58 4.55 -1.96
CA ILE A 262 2.18 3.16 -1.73
C ILE A 262 2.96 2.23 -2.66
N SER A 263 3.58 1.19 -2.09
CA SER A 263 4.26 0.12 -2.81
C SER A 263 3.46 -1.18 -2.74
N ASP A 264 4.00 -2.25 -3.34
CA ASP A 264 3.47 -3.62 -3.18
C ASP A 264 1.98 -3.77 -3.55
N LEU A 265 1.60 -3.08 -4.63
CA LEU A 265 0.28 -3.22 -5.23
C LEU A 265 0.13 -4.59 -5.86
N GLY A 266 -0.62 -5.45 -5.17
CA GLY A 266 -1.19 -6.65 -5.78
C GLY A 266 -0.39 -7.92 -5.58
N PHE A 267 0.85 -7.94 -5.10
CA PHE A 267 1.52 -9.22 -4.79
C PHE A 267 1.01 -9.80 -3.46
N CYS A 268 -0.24 -10.30 -3.48
CA CYS A 268 -1.03 -10.73 -2.31
C CYS A 268 -0.59 -12.11 -1.81
N GLY A 269 0.71 -12.25 -1.62
CA GLY A 269 1.40 -13.46 -1.26
C GLY A 269 2.07 -14.15 -2.43
N PRO A 270 2.83 -15.21 -2.13
CA PRO A 270 3.50 -15.99 -3.16
C PRO A 270 2.47 -16.66 -4.07
N ALA A 271 2.86 -16.91 -5.32
CA ALA A 271 1.98 -17.45 -6.36
C ALA A 271 1.38 -18.82 -6.00
N ASP A 272 2.09 -19.60 -5.19
CA ASP A 272 1.73 -20.93 -4.71
C ASP A 272 1.01 -20.94 -3.35
N LYS A 273 0.47 -19.79 -2.90
CA LYS A 273 -0.26 -19.74 -1.64
C LYS A 273 -1.44 -20.75 -1.64
N PRO A 274 -1.65 -21.50 -0.54
CA PRO A 274 -2.75 -22.46 -0.49
C PRO A 274 -4.12 -21.81 -0.66
N LEU A 275 -5.07 -22.55 -1.26
CA LEU A 275 -6.48 -22.18 -1.26
C LEU A 275 -6.98 -21.96 0.18
N ASN A 276 -7.81 -20.93 0.36
CA ASN A 276 -8.34 -20.50 1.67
C ASN A 276 -7.30 -20.01 2.70
N SER A 277 -6.06 -19.74 2.26
CA SER A 277 -5.07 -19.08 3.10
C SER A 277 -5.19 -17.55 3.04
N ILE A 278 -4.86 -16.90 4.15
CA ILE A 278 -4.82 -15.44 4.28
C ILE A 278 -3.38 -15.01 4.10
N TYR A 279 -3.14 -13.94 3.34
CA TYR A 279 -1.83 -13.32 3.26
C TYR A 279 -1.92 -11.88 3.75
N GLY A 280 -0.95 -11.48 4.58
CA GLY A 280 -0.73 -10.08 4.94
C GLY A 280 -0.04 -9.92 6.29
N ASN A 281 0.03 -8.68 6.76
CA ASN A 281 0.58 -8.36 8.08
C ASN A 281 -0.52 -8.36 9.15
N LEU A 282 -0.58 -9.42 9.97
CA LEU A 282 -1.72 -9.74 10.86
C LEU A 282 -2.34 -8.55 11.64
N PRO A 283 -1.56 -7.64 12.28
CA PRO A 283 -2.10 -6.46 12.96
C PRO A 283 -2.96 -5.54 12.09
N TYR A 284 -2.76 -5.53 10.77
CA TYR A 284 -3.47 -4.69 9.80
C TYR A 284 -4.59 -5.45 9.08
N ILE A 285 -4.66 -6.78 9.18
CA ILE A 285 -5.66 -7.59 8.50
C ILE A 285 -7.03 -7.39 9.16
N ALA A 286 -8.04 -7.11 8.34
CA ALA A 286 -9.40 -6.89 8.81
C ALA A 286 -10.02 -8.17 9.42
N PRO A 287 -10.83 -8.08 10.49
CA PRO A 287 -11.38 -9.24 11.19
C PRO A 287 -12.16 -10.20 10.29
N GLU A 288 -12.91 -9.68 9.32
CA GLU A 288 -13.64 -10.48 8.33
C GLU A 288 -12.72 -11.24 7.37
N VAL A 289 -11.54 -10.69 7.08
CA VAL A 289 -10.51 -11.37 6.29
C VAL A 289 -9.88 -12.48 7.13
N ILE A 290 -9.60 -12.21 8.41
CA ILE A 290 -9.09 -13.21 9.37
C ILE A 290 -10.08 -14.38 9.52
N SER A 291 -11.39 -14.12 9.50
CA SER A 291 -12.44 -15.14 9.54
C SER A 291 -12.75 -15.82 8.20
N GLY A 292 -12.04 -15.44 7.12
CA GLY A 292 -12.11 -16.12 5.82
C GLY A 292 -13.13 -15.55 4.82
N LYS A 293 -13.75 -14.39 5.08
CA LYS A 293 -14.77 -13.77 4.19
C LYS A 293 -14.20 -13.06 2.96
N GLY A 294 -12.91 -13.22 2.67
CA GLY A 294 -12.22 -12.58 1.56
C GLY A 294 -11.95 -11.09 1.76
N THR A 295 -11.12 -10.51 0.91
CA THR A 295 -10.76 -9.09 0.96
C THR A 295 -11.77 -8.22 0.23
N SER A 296 -11.94 -6.98 0.69
CA SER A 296 -12.87 -5.99 0.15
C SER A 296 -12.27 -4.57 0.22
N PHE A 297 -12.90 -3.59 -0.42
CA PHE A 297 -12.52 -2.18 -0.22
C PHE A 297 -12.57 -1.80 1.27
N ALA A 298 -13.56 -2.31 2.01
CA ALA A 298 -13.69 -2.07 3.45
C ALA A 298 -12.55 -2.70 4.26
N SER A 299 -11.89 -3.77 3.79
CA SER A 299 -10.71 -4.33 4.46
C SER A 299 -9.47 -3.43 4.33
N ASP A 300 -9.33 -2.69 3.22
CA ASP A 300 -8.31 -1.65 3.12
C ASP A 300 -8.60 -0.50 4.09
N ILE A 301 -9.88 -0.13 4.27
CA ILE A 301 -10.28 0.91 5.25
C ILE A 301 -9.92 0.50 6.68
N TYR A 302 -10.09 -0.77 7.05
CA TYR A 302 -9.62 -1.28 8.34
C TYR A 302 -8.10 -1.13 8.50
N SER A 303 -7.35 -1.47 7.46
CA SER A 303 -5.89 -1.32 7.42
C SER A 303 -5.48 0.15 7.60
N ILE A 304 -6.23 1.09 6.99
CA ILE A 304 -6.07 2.54 7.21
C ILE A 304 -6.33 2.90 8.68
N GLY A 305 -7.33 2.31 9.34
CA GLY A 305 -7.56 2.50 10.78
C GLY A 305 -6.36 2.09 11.64
N MET A 306 -5.69 0.99 11.30
CA MET A 306 -4.47 0.54 11.98
C MET A 306 -3.27 1.47 11.70
N LEU A 307 -3.13 1.94 10.46
CA LEU A 307 -2.16 2.98 10.11
C LEU A 307 -2.41 4.30 10.83
N MET A 308 -3.67 4.70 10.98
CA MET A 308 -4.03 5.89 11.76
C MET A 308 -3.55 5.77 13.20
N TRP A 309 -3.72 4.60 13.80
CA TRP A 309 -3.24 4.32 15.15
C TRP A 309 -1.71 4.35 15.23
N GLU A 310 -1.01 3.71 14.30
CA GLU A 310 0.45 3.70 14.24
C GLU A 310 1.04 5.10 14.01
N ILE A 311 0.45 5.91 13.12
CA ILE A 311 0.83 7.31 12.92
C ILE A 311 0.58 8.14 14.19
N SER A 312 -0.42 7.79 15.00
CA SER A 312 -0.69 8.44 16.29
C SER A 312 0.31 8.01 17.37
N SER A 313 0.60 6.72 17.48
CA SER A 313 1.43 6.15 18.55
C SER A 313 2.93 6.15 18.26
N GLY A 314 3.31 6.22 16.99
CA GLY A 314 4.67 6.00 16.51
C GLY A 314 5.14 4.55 16.68
N GLN A 315 4.23 3.62 16.98
CA GLN A 315 4.53 2.23 17.28
C GLN A 315 3.67 1.31 16.40
N PRO A 316 4.20 0.15 15.97
CA PRO A 316 3.39 -0.88 15.30
C PRO A 316 2.18 -1.30 16.14
N PRO A 317 1.00 -1.53 15.53
CA PRO A 317 -0.18 -2.03 16.23
C PRO A 317 0.14 -3.37 16.88
N PHE A 318 -0.33 -3.55 18.12
CA PHE A 318 -0.13 -4.78 18.89
C PHE A 318 1.34 -5.21 19.06
N ILE A 319 2.29 -4.26 19.16
CA ILE A 319 3.74 -4.52 19.29
C ILE A 319 4.13 -5.58 20.36
N ASN A 320 3.32 -5.71 21.41
CA ASN A 320 3.54 -6.64 22.51
C ASN A 320 3.06 -8.07 22.21
N PHE A 321 2.34 -8.29 21.11
CA PHE A 321 1.79 -9.57 20.72
C PHE A 321 2.64 -10.24 19.64
N GLU A 322 2.61 -11.57 19.62
CA GLU A 322 3.11 -12.34 18.49
C GLU A 322 2.04 -12.42 17.40
N ASN A 323 2.47 -12.48 16.13
CA ASN A 323 1.53 -12.58 15.01
C ASN A 323 1.08 -14.04 14.84
N ASP A 324 0.22 -14.52 15.74
CA ASP A 324 -0.22 -15.90 15.85
C ASP A 324 -1.76 -16.04 15.91
N TYR A 325 -2.24 -17.26 16.16
CA TYR A 325 -3.66 -17.56 16.30
C TYR A 325 -4.31 -16.81 17.48
N GLU A 326 -3.57 -16.59 18.57
CA GLU A 326 -4.09 -15.91 19.76
C GLU A 326 -4.35 -14.43 19.47
N LEU A 327 -3.43 -13.75 18.78
CA LEU A 327 -3.67 -12.39 18.33
C LEU A 327 -4.87 -12.31 17.36
N ALA A 328 -4.95 -13.24 16.40
CA ALA A 328 -6.07 -13.31 15.46
C ALA A 328 -7.42 -13.46 16.19
N LEU A 329 -7.50 -14.37 17.17
CA LEU A 329 -8.69 -14.60 17.98
C LEU A 329 -9.08 -13.36 18.80
N ARG A 330 -8.10 -12.65 19.38
CA ARG A 330 -8.38 -11.40 20.12
C ARG A 330 -8.89 -10.29 19.22
N ILE A 331 -8.31 -10.12 18.03
CA ILE A 331 -8.76 -9.15 17.02
C ILE A 331 -10.22 -9.42 16.61
N ILE A 332 -10.56 -10.69 16.36
CA ILE A 332 -11.91 -11.13 16.02
C ILE A 332 -12.89 -10.88 17.16
N ASN A 333 -12.48 -11.12 18.40
CA ASN A 333 -13.28 -10.81 19.59
C ASN A 333 -13.35 -9.30 19.91
N GLY A 334 -12.79 -8.46 19.04
CA GLY A 334 -12.97 -7.02 19.08
C GLY A 334 -11.85 -6.24 19.75
N MET A 335 -10.73 -6.88 20.13
CA MET A 335 -9.58 -6.16 20.67
C MET A 335 -9.09 -5.09 19.70
N ARG A 336 -8.89 -3.87 20.20
CA ARG A 336 -8.26 -2.77 19.46
C ARG A 336 -7.10 -2.17 20.26
N PRO A 337 -6.09 -1.58 19.58
CA PRO A 337 -4.99 -0.93 20.27
C PRO A 337 -5.48 0.23 21.16
N LYS A 338 -4.86 0.39 22.33
CA LYS A 338 -5.22 1.46 23.27
C LYS A 338 -4.95 2.84 22.65
N ILE A 339 -5.93 3.73 22.68
CA ILE A 339 -5.81 5.06 22.10
C ILE A 339 -4.83 5.90 22.91
N VAL A 340 -3.90 6.56 22.21
CA VAL A 340 -2.84 7.36 22.84
C VAL A 340 -3.41 8.68 23.37
N PRO A 341 -3.13 9.06 24.63
CA PRO A 341 -3.53 10.37 25.17
C PRO A 341 -3.01 11.51 24.30
N GLY A 342 -3.84 12.52 24.06
CA GLY A 342 -3.50 13.66 23.19
C GLY A 342 -3.85 13.46 21.71
N THR A 343 -4.44 12.32 21.33
CA THR A 343 -5.05 12.12 20.01
C THR A 343 -6.23 13.10 19.80
N PRO A 344 -6.25 13.93 18.73
CA PRO A 344 -7.33 14.83 18.43
C PRO A 344 -8.66 14.10 18.29
N LEU A 345 -9.73 14.68 18.81
CA LEU A 345 -11.03 14.03 18.89
C LEU A 345 -11.57 13.61 17.51
N GLU A 346 -11.42 14.46 16.50
CA GLU A 346 -11.87 14.16 15.14
C GLU A 346 -11.07 13.02 14.50
N TYR A 347 -9.76 13.00 14.72
CA TYR A 347 -8.87 11.92 14.27
C TYR A 347 -9.23 10.59 14.95
N LYS A 348 -9.45 10.63 16.27
CA LYS A 348 -9.90 9.48 17.06
C LYS A 348 -11.20 8.90 16.49
N LYS A 349 -12.21 9.72 16.26
CA LYS A 349 -13.51 9.28 15.74
C LYS A 349 -13.39 8.60 14.37
N LEU A 350 -12.61 9.19 13.45
CA LEU A 350 -12.37 8.61 12.13
C LEU A 350 -11.62 7.28 12.21
N MET A 351 -10.58 7.21 13.04
CA MET A 351 -9.83 5.98 13.30
C MET A 351 -10.74 4.88 13.83
N GLU A 352 -11.62 5.22 14.78
CA GLU A 352 -12.58 4.28 15.37
C GLU A 352 -13.62 3.77 14.36
N GLN A 353 -14.07 4.62 13.44
CA GLN A 353 -14.95 4.22 12.34
C GLN A 353 -14.24 3.30 11.34
N CYS A 354 -12.96 3.54 11.07
CA CYS A 354 -12.20 2.75 10.10
C CYS A 354 -11.97 1.31 10.57
N TRP A 355 -11.72 1.10 11.87
CA TRP A 355 -11.40 -0.23 12.41
C TRP A 355 -12.61 -1.00 12.97
N ASP A 356 -13.85 -0.60 12.63
CA ASP A 356 -15.07 -1.30 13.06
C ASP A 356 -15.01 -2.77 12.59
N ALA A 357 -15.41 -3.72 13.44
CA ALA A 357 -15.47 -5.13 13.08
C ALA A 357 -16.46 -5.41 11.94
N ASP A 358 -17.55 -4.64 11.85
CA ASP A 358 -18.51 -4.71 10.75
C ASP A 358 -18.03 -3.88 9.55
N PRO A 359 -17.67 -4.51 8.42
CA PRO A 359 -17.18 -3.80 7.25
C PRO A 359 -18.20 -2.81 6.66
N THR A 360 -19.49 -3.01 6.89
CA THR A 360 -20.55 -2.11 6.38
C THR A 360 -20.66 -0.80 7.16
N LYS A 361 -20.11 -0.74 8.36
CA LYS A 361 -20.06 0.47 9.20
C LYS A 361 -18.83 1.34 8.95
N ARG A 362 -17.86 0.82 8.20
CA ARG A 362 -16.66 1.57 7.83
C ARG A 362 -17.01 2.59 6.74
N PRO A 363 -16.39 3.78 6.76
CA PRO A 363 -16.60 4.76 5.70
C PRO A 363 -16.06 4.24 4.36
N ASP A 364 -16.66 4.67 3.26
CA ASP A 364 -16.02 4.51 1.96
C ASP A 364 -14.80 5.45 1.83
N ILE A 365 -13.90 5.11 0.90
CA ILE A 365 -12.63 5.83 0.75
C ILE A 365 -12.80 7.30 0.37
N ASN A 366 -13.85 7.66 -0.38
CA ASN A 366 -14.07 9.04 -0.81
C ASN A 366 -14.57 9.89 0.36
N PHE A 367 -15.48 9.34 1.17
CA PHE A 367 -15.89 9.99 2.41
C PHE A 367 -14.70 10.19 3.36
N LEU A 368 -13.88 9.14 3.54
CA LEU A 368 -12.70 9.21 4.39
C LEU A 368 -11.71 10.27 3.89
N TYR A 369 -11.43 10.30 2.58
CA TYR A 369 -10.57 11.30 1.96
C TYR A 369 -11.10 12.73 2.15
N GLY A 370 -12.40 12.95 1.96
CA GLY A 370 -13.04 14.24 2.19
C GLY A 370 -12.85 14.71 3.63
N LYS A 371 -13.01 13.80 4.60
CA LYS A 371 -12.84 14.11 6.02
C LYS A 371 -11.39 14.38 6.41
N THR A 372 -10.43 13.58 5.97
CA THR A 372 -9.01 13.84 6.26
C THR A 372 -8.54 15.13 5.59
N SER A 373 -9.02 15.42 4.37
CA SER A 373 -8.70 16.65 3.64
C SER A 373 -9.26 17.89 4.34
N GLU A 374 -10.50 17.81 4.84
CA GLU A 374 -11.12 18.87 5.63
C GLU A 374 -10.28 19.21 6.86
N ILE A 375 -9.91 18.20 7.66
CA ILE A 375 -9.08 18.39 8.86
C ILE A 375 -7.71 18.97 8.48
N ASN A 376 -7.08 18.46 7.43
CA ASN A 376 -5.78 18.95 6.96
C ASN A 376 -5.85 20.42 6.53
N TYR A 377 -6.88 20.79 5.78
CA TYR A 377 -7.09 22.16 5.32
C TYR A 377 -7.32 23.14 6.50
N GLN A 378 -8.11 22.74 7.50
CA GLN A 378 -8.31 23.57 8.70
C GLN A 378 -7.00 23.81 9.46
N ASN A 379 -6.13 22.80 9.53
CA ASN A 379 -4.80 22.95 10.13
C ASN A 379 -3.94 23.95 9.35
N GLU A 380 -3.92 23.88 8.03
CA GLU A 380 -3.20 24.83 7.18
C GLU A 380 -3.69 26.27 7.37
N LEU A 381 -5.01 26.49 7.39
CA LEU A 381 -5.61 27.80 7.66
C LEU A 381 -5.21 28.33 9.05
N ASN A 382 -5.25 27.48 10.07
CA ASN A 382 -4.90 27.86 11.43
C ASN A 382 -3.41 28.19 11.56
N ARG A 383 -2.53 27.43 10.89
CA ARG A 383 -1.09 27.72 10.80
C ARG A 383 -0.84 29.06 10.13
N ASN A 384 -1.52 29.35 9.02
CA ASN A 384 -1.39 30.62 8.32
C ASN A 384 -1.85 31.81 9.19
N LYS A 385 -2.94 31.66 9.94
CA LYS A 385 -3.41 32.67 10.91
C LYS A 385 -2.40 32.89 12.04
N ARG A 386 -1.86 31.81 12.63
CA ARG A 386 -0.83 31.86 13.68
C ARG A 386 0.44 32.55 13.16
N ASN A 387 0.94 32.16 12.00
CA ASN A 387 2.11 32.76 11.37
C ASN A 387 1.91 34.25 11.11
N LYS A 388 0.74 34.65 10.59
CA LYS A 388 0.39 36.07 10.40
C LYS A 388 0.37 36.84 11.72
N SER A 389 -0.13 36.24 12.80
CA SER A 389 -0.14 36.84 14.14
C SER A 389 1.28 36.98 14.71
N ILE A 390 2.13 35.96 14.56
CA ILE A 390 3.54 35.97 14.98
C ILE A 390 4.31 37.06 14.21
N ILE A 391 4.15 37.13 12.88
CA ILE A 391 4.74 38.16 12.05
C ILE A 391 4.27 39.54 12.48
N LYS A 392 2.97 39.74 12.76
CA LYS A 392 2.43 41.01 13.25
C LYS A 392 3.09 41.43 14.58
N LYS A 393 3.19 40.51 15.54
CA LYS A 393 3.86 40.75 16.84
C LYS A 393 5.35 41.04 16.69
N LEU A 394 6.04 40.35 15.78
CA LEU A 394 7.46 40.61 15.46
C LEU A 394 7.63 41.99 14.83
N VAL A 395 6.78 42.37 13.89
CA VAL A 395 6.79 43.70 13.26
C VAL A 395 6.48 44.80 14.28
N GLU A 396 5.55 44.59 15.21
CA GLU A 396 5.27 45.53 16.31
C GLU A 396 6.47 45.64 17.27
N LYS A 397 7.09 44.52 17.67
CA LYS A 397 8.33 44.53 18.47
C LYS A 397 9.48 45.25 17.76
N LEU A 398 9.67 45.02 16.46
CA LEU A 398 10.69 45.70 15.65
C LEU A 398 10.42 47.21 15.49
N ARG A 399 9.14 47.62 15.46
CA ARG A 399 8.77 49.05 15.48
C ARG A 399 9.06 49.69 16.83
N LEU A 400 8.84 48.96 17.93
CA LEU A 400 9.14 49.41 19.30
C LEU A 400 10.64 49.40 19.62
N SER A 401 11.44 48.56 18.96
CA SER A 401 12.90 48.48 19.14
C SER A 401 13.70 49.48 18.29
N LYS A 402 13.06 50.32 17.46
CA LYS A 402 13.73 51.41 16.73
C LYS A 402 14.19 52.57 17.63
N SER A 403 13.92 52.53 18.93
CA SER A 403 14.50 53.45 19.93
C SER A 403 15.28 52.69 21.01
N LYS A 404 16.35 51.99 20.61
CA LYS A 404 17.60 51.75 21.37
C LYS A 404 18.44 50.74 20.59
N THR A 405 19.59 51.19 20.12
CA THR A 405 20.64 50.34 19.55
C THR A 405 21.34 49.50 20.62
N ASN A 406 21.91 48.39 20.13
CA ASN A 406 22.92 47.50 20.73
C ASN A 406 22.43 46.38 21.67
N ALA A 407 22.44 45.16 21.14
CA ALA A 407 23.24 44.04 21.67
C ALA A 407 23.14 42.84 20.71
N ILE A 408 24.29 42.41 20.18
CA ILE A 408 24.45 41.10 19.53
C ILE A 408 24.35 40.04 20.63
N SER A 409 23.47 39.05 20.46
CA SER A 409 23.49 37.84 21.27
C SER A 409 23.45 36.61 20.37
N LYS A 410 24.43 35.74 20.57
CA LYS A 410 24.66 34.48 19.89
C LYS A 410 23.47 33.54 20.12
N THR A 411 22.93 32.96 19.06
CA THR A 411 22.05 31.79 19.13
C THR A 411 22.91 30.53 19.20
N ASN A 412 22.77 29.78 20.29
CA ASN A 412 23.31 28.43 20.39
C ASN A 412 22.42 27.49 19.57
N GLU A 413 23.03 26.78 18.62
CA GLU A 413 22.43 25.60 18.01
C GLU A 413 22.45 24.46 19.03
N ILE A 414 21.26 23.94 19.36
CA ILE A 414 21.11 22.71 20.13
C ILE A 414 21.08 21.57 19.11
N ASN A 415 22.23 20.92 18.92
CA ASN A 415 22.30 19.60 18.31
C ASN A 415 21.99 18.57 19.41
N ILE A 416 20.81 17.96 19.36
CA ILE A 416 20.53 16.72 20.08
C ILE A 416 20.27 15.66 19.00
N LEU A 417 21.36 14.97 18.64
CA LEU A 417 21.31 13.68 17.96
C LEU A 417 21.47 12.64 19.07
N GLU A 418 20.36 12.18 19.62
CA GLU A 418 20.35 10.95 20.43
C GLU A 418 19.86 9.82 19.53
N THR A 419 20.83 8.97 19.19
CA THR A 419 20.68 7.69 18.52
C THR A 419 19.81 6.77 19.37
N TYR A 420 18.57 6.54 18.96
CA TYR A 420 17.75 5.46 19.52
C TYR A 420 18.08 4.16 18.81
N ASN A 421 19.10 3.48 19.31
CA ASN A 421 19.21 2.04 19.14
C ASN A 421 18.31 1.39 20.19
N ASN A 422 17.18 0.85 19.76
CA ASN A 422 16.55 -0.27 20.47
C ASN A 422 16.04 -1.27 19.44
N SER A 423 16.91 -2.22 19.16
CA SER A 423 16.63 -3.46 18.44
C SER A 423 15.53 -4.24 19.15
N THR A 424 14.38 -4.33 18.50
CA THR A 424 13.64 -5.60 18.48
C THR A 424 13.55 -6.01 17.01
N SER A 425 14.33 -7.02 16.65
CA SER A 425 14.33 -7.65 15.33
C SER A 425 13.07 -8.51 15.13
N ARG A 426 11.88 -7.95 15.40
CA ARG A 426 10.62 -8.59 15.02
C ARG A 426 10.39 -8.28 13.54
N LEU A 427 10.34 -9.33 12.73
CA LEU A 427 9.98 -9.26 11.32
C LEU A 427 8.47 -8.95 11.23
N PHE A 428 8.12 -7.66 11.17
CA PHE A 428 6.77 -7.16 10.83
C PHE A 428 6.53 -7.31 9.33
N THR A 429 6.70 -8.53 8.84
CA THR A 429 6.60 -8.92 7.43
C THR A 429 5.30 -9.67 7.24
N SER A 430 4.71 -9.50 6.07
CA SER A 430 3.49 -10.20 5.67
C SER A 430 3.75 -11.70 5.56
N LYS A 431 2.79 -12.50 6.03
CA LYS A 431 2.90 -13.96 6.10
C LYS A 431 1.62 -14.62 5.61
N ILE A 432 1.74 -15.90 5.29
CA ILE A 432 0.59 -16.77 5.04
C ILE A 432 0.06 -17.31 6.37
N TYR A 433 -1.25 -17.24 6.55
CA TYR A 433 -1.98 -17.77 7.69
C TYR A 433 -3.06 -18.74 7.24
N GLN A 434 -3.30 -19.76 8.06
CA GLN A 434 -4.46 -20.63 7.95
C GLN A 434 -5.09 -20.76 9.32
N PHE A 435 -6.11 -19.95 9.56
CA PHE A 435 -6.91 -20.03 10.77
C PHE A 435 -8.17 -20.85 10.49
N LYS A 436 -8.56 -21.67 11.46
CA LYS A 436 -9.76 -22.51 11.39
C LYS A 436 -10.60 -22.28 12.64
N ASN A 437 -11.91 -22.42 12.52
CA ASN A 437 -12.86 -22.39 13.64
C ASN A 437 -12.84 -21.08 14.45
N LEU A 438 -12.61 -19.95 13.79
CA LEU A 438 -12.72 -18.63 14.41
C LEU A 438 -14.19 -18.20 14.48
N PRO A 439 -14.62 -17.50 15.56
CA PRO A 439 -15.98 -17.00 15.67
C PRO A 439 -16.24 -15.84 14.71
N GLU A 440 -17.51 -15.42 14.62
CA GLU A 440 -17.89 -14.23 13.87
C GLU A 440 -17.27 -12.97 14.51
N PRO A 441 -16.67 -12.07 13.71
CA PRO A 441 -16.08 -10.84 14.22
C PRO A 441 -17.09 -9.95 14.95
N LYS A 442 -16.68 -9.38 16.08
CA LYS A 442 -17.46 -8.38 16.83
C LYS A 442 -16.58 -7.22 17.30
N ASN A 443 -17.21 -6.10 17.65
CA ASN A 443 -16.55 -5.08 18.47
C ASN A 443 -16.67 -5.47 19.94
N ALA A 444 -15.62 -5.21 20.72
CA ALA A 444 -15.62 -5.43 22.15
C ALA A 444 -16.29 -4.25 22.88
N THR A 445 -16.93 -4.52 24.03
CA THR A 445 -17.43 -3.45 24.92
C THR A 445 -16.29 -2.67 25.55
N GLU A 446 -16.58 -1.53 26.20
CA GLU A 446 -15.55 -0.76 26.91
C GLU A 446 -14.88 -1.61 28.01
N GLU A 447 -15.65 -2.41 28.77
CA GLU A 447 -15.11 -3.29 29.80
C GLU A 447 -14.25 -4.42 29.20
N GLU A 448 -14.65 -4.98 28.06
CA GLU A 448 -13.87 -6.00 27.34
C GLU A 448 -12.54 -5.42 26.82
N GLN A 449 -12.55 -4.17 26.30
CA GLN A 449 -11.32 -3.47 25.90
C GLN A 449 -10.38 -3.25 27.09
N GLU A 450 -10.90 -2.80 28.23
CA GLU A 450 -10.11 -2.65 29.46
C GLU A 450 -9.55 -3.99 29.94
N ALA A 451 -10.30 -5.08 29.82
CA ALA A 451 -9.83 -6.43 30.13
C ALA A 451 -8.69 -6.87 29.20
N PHE A 452 -8.74 -6.54 27.90
CA PHE A 452 -7.62 -6.80 26.98
C PHE A 452 -6.37 -6.00 27.36
N HIS A 453 -6.52 -4.75 27.83
CA HIS A 453 -5.40 -3.87 28.15
C HIS A 453 -4.79 -4.11 29.53
N SER A 454 -5.52 -4.74 30.45
CA SER A 454 -5.13 -4.93 31.85
C SER A 454 -4.31 -6.18 32.12
N LYS A 455 -4.20 -7.13 31.17
CA LYS A 455 -3.34 -8.31 31.30
C LYS A 455 -1.93 -7.99 30.79
N PRO A 456 -0.90 -7.91 31.66
CA PRO A 456 0.48 -8.05 31.21
C PRO A 456 0.70 -9.51 30.80
N TYR A 457 1.59 -9.73 29.84
CA TYR A 457 2.11 -11.06 29.52
C TYR A 457 2.70 -11.70 30.78
N ASP A 458 1.96 -12.62 31.40
CA ASP A 458 2.50 -13.53 32.41
C ASP A 458 2.81 -14.83 31.67
N PHE A 459 4.08 -15.02 31.33
CA PHE A 459 4.57 -16.25 30.74
C PHE A 459 4.56 -17.33 31.83
N SER A 460 3.48 -18.09 31.90
CA SER A 460 3.52 -19.43 32.47
C SER A 460 2.74 -20.34 31.53
N ILE A 461 3.48 -21.02 30.66
CA ILE A 461 3.00 -22.19 29.92
C ILE A 461 2.88 -23.32 30.96
N PRO A 462 1.69 -23.85 31.26
CA PRO A 462 1.60 -25.17 31.86
C PRO A 462 1.85 -26.15 30.71
N TYR A 463 3.09 -26.61 30.56
CA TYR A 463 3.35 -27.84 29.82
C TYR A 463 2.74 -28.98 30.64
N ASN A 464 1.55 -29.43 30.26
CA ASN A 464 1.08 -30.78 30.59
C ASN A 464 1.05 -31.58 29.28
N ILE A 465 2.21 -32.13 28.94
CA ILE A 465 2.34 -33.35 28.13
C ILE A 465 2.95 -34.38 29.08
N GLU A 466 2.11 -35.23 29.68
CA GLU A 466 2.46 -36.59 30.13
C GLU A 466 1.14 -37.38 29.96
N ASP A 467 1.07 -38.42 29.11
CA ASP A 467 1.72 -39.71 29.33
C ASP A 467 2.37 -40.33 28.07
N PHE A 468 3.63 -40.72 28.19
CA PHE A 468 4.03 -42.13 28.16
C PHE A 468 5.39 -42.30 28.87
N ASP A 469 5.38 -43.14 29.91
CA ASP A 469 6.46 -43.48 30.83
C ASP A 469 7.83 -43.84 30.21
N ASN A 470 8.93 -43.36 30.82
CA ASN A 470 9.81 -44.20 31.66
C ASN A 470 11.04 -43.45 32.26
N LYS A 471 11.12 -43.48 33.60
CA LYS A 471 12.30 -43.58 34.50
C LYS A 471 13.47 -42.57 34.32
N SER A 472 13.68 -41.69 35.31
CA SER A 472 14.47 -41.98 36.54
C SER A 472 14.93 -40.70 37.28
N ASN A 473 14.70 -40.71 38.59
CA ASN A 473 15.47 -40.15 39.72
C ASN A 473 15.81 -38.64 39.85
N ASP A 474 15.23 -38.11 40.93
CA ASP A 474 15.89 -37.40 42.05
C ASP A 474 16.17 -35.89 42.01
N ASN A 475 15.59 -35.27 43.05
CA ASN A 475 16.11 -34.24 43.95
C ASN A 475 15.72 -32.76 43.79
N THR A 476 14.79 -32.38 44.68
CA THR A 476 14.86 -31.24 45.63
C THR A 476 14.98 -29.83 45.05
N SER A 477 14.08 -28.89 45.33
CA SER A 477 13.87 -28.35 46.68
C SER A 477 12.70 -27.37 46.75
N LYS A 478 12.05 -27.39 47.92
CA LYS A 478 10.99 -26.53 48.47
C LYS A 478 11.25 -25.02 48.31
N SER A 479 10.19 -24.23 48.11
CA SER A 479 9.63 -23.32 49.14
C SER A 479 8.52 -22.38 48.63
N SER A 480 7.30 -22.60 49.16
CA SER A 480 6.38 -21.62 49.78
C SER A 480 5.79 -20.49 48.90
N ASP A 481 4.49 -20.44 48.60
CA ASP A 481 3.26 -20.40 49.41
C ASP A 481 2.61 -19.00 49.34
N ILE A 482 1.40 -19.01 48.75
CA ILE A 482 0.22 -18.19 49.06
C ILE A 482 0.22 -16.73 48.56
N LEU A 483 -0.64 -16.48 47.55
CA LEU A 483 -1.84 -15.63 47.71
C LEU A 483 -2.95 -16.12 46.77
N LYS A 484 -4.13 -16.33 47.34
CA LYS A 484 -5.39 -16.71 46.67
C LYS A 484 -5.90 -15.52 45.87
N ASP A 485 -6.39 -15.72 44.65
CA ASP A 485 -7.28 -14.75 44.00
C ASP A 485 -8.51 -15.42 43.37
N ASP A 486 -9.65 -14.82 43.67
CA ASP A 486 -11.04 -15.28 43.47
C ASP A 486 -11.58 -14.91 42.07
N SER A 487 -10.70 -14.36 41.22
CA SER A 487 -11.00 -13.85 39.87
C SER A 487 -11.10 -14.96 38.80
N SER A 488 -10.38 -16.06 38.99
CA SER A 488 -10.37 -17.23 38.08
C SER A 488 -11.70 -18.00 38.05
N LYS A 489 -12.38 -18.09 39.20
CA LYS A 489 -13.72 -18.73 39.32
C LYS A 489 -14.82 -17.90 38.65
N LYS A 490 -14.64 -16.59 38.54
CA LYS A 490 -15.58 -15.68 37.87
C LYS A 490 -15.51 -15.82 36.35
N LEU A 491 -14.31 -16.03 35.80
CA LEU A 491 -14.09 -16.32 34.38
C LEU A 491 -14.64 -17.68 33.96
N PHE A 492 -14.41 -18.75 34.74
CA PHE A 492 -14.97 -20.08 34.42
C PHE A 492 -16.50 -20.09 34.37
N LYS A 493 -17.16 -19.37 35.29
CA LYS A 493 -18.62 -19.21 35.27
C LYS A 493 -19.17 -18.38 34.11
N ILE A 494 -18.39 -17.41 33.62
CA ILE A 494 -18.79 -16.59 32.45
C ILE A 494 -18.68 -17.43 31.17
N PHE A 495 -17.63 -18.26 31.03
CA PHE A 495 -17.47 -19.15 29.88
C PHE A 495 -18.45 -20.32 29.85
N GLU A 496 -18.79 -20.93 30.99
CA GLU A 496 -19.83 -21.98 31.04
C GLU A 496 -21.23 -21.44 30.70
N ASN A 497 -21.55 -20.20 31.08
CA ASN A 497 -22.86 -19.60 30.80
C ASN A 497 -23.05 -19.17 29.34
N MET A 498 -22.01 -19.17 28.50
CA MET A 498 -22.10 -18.79 27.08
C MET A 498 -22.31 -19.98 26.13
N GLN A 499 -22.32 -21.23 26.62
CA GLN A 499 -22.48 -22.44 25.80
C GLN A 499 -23.82 -23.18 25.93
N ILE A 500 -24.85 -22.59 26.53
CA ILE A 500 -26.18 -23.21 26.57
C ILE A 500 -27.15 -22.45 25.67
N ASN A 501 -27.26 -22.90 24.42
CA ASN A 501 -28.50 -22.95 23.66
C ASN A 501 -28.31 -23.70 22.33
N SER A 502 -28.23 -25.03 22.42
CA SER A 502 -28.77 -25.90 21.37
C SER A 502 -29.16 -27.24 22.00
N ASN A 503 -30.42 -27.35 22.42
CA ASN A 503 -31.03 -28.64 22.68
C ASN A 503 -31.12 -29.42 21.36
N ASN A 504 -30.42 -30.54 21.29
CA ASN A 504 -30.97 -31.79 20.79
C ASN A 504 -30.09 -32.94 21.25
N ASP A 505 -30.66 -33.73 22.16
CA ASP A 505 -30.16 -35.03 22.58
C ASP A 505 -30.02 -35.97 21.38
N ASN A 506 -28.88 -36.65 21.29
CA ASN A 506 -28.82 -38.09 21.02
C ASN A 506 -27.39 -38.62 21.26
N GLN A 507 -27.25 -39.41 22.32
CA GLN A 507 -26.10 -40.27 22.61
C GLN A 507 -26.04 -41.46 21.64
N VAL A 508 -24.91 -41.70 20.95
CA VAL A 508 -24.33 -43.03 20.62
C VAL A 508 -22.85 -42.79 20.22
N SER A 509 -21.85 -43.03 21.09
CA SER A 509 -21.01 -44.26 21.23
C SER A 509 -20.21 -44.74 19.99
N TYR A 510 -18.90 -44.45 20.02
CA TYR A 510 -17.72 -45.19 19.52
C TYR A 510 -17.74 -45.91 18.16
N LYS A 511 -16.75 -45.60 17.29
CA LYS A 511 -15.52 -46.42 17.13
C LYS A 511 -14.53 -45.81 16.13
N GLU A 512 -13.27 -45.82 16.55
CA GLU A 512 -12.07 -45.66 15.73
C GLU A 512 -11.86 -46.90 14.86
N GLU A 513 -11.51 -46.71 13.59
CA GLU A 513 -10.70 -47.66 12.82
C GLU A 513 -9.75 -46.87 11.92
N THR A 514 -8.51 -47.31 11.91
CA THR A 514 -7.35 -46.61 11.37
C THR A 514 -6.67 -47.50 10.31
N ILE A 515 -6.04 -46.87 9.31
CA ILE A 515 -4.84 -47.29 8.55
C ILE A 515 -4.98 -47.93 7.14
N GLN A 516 -4.24 -47.29 6.21
CA GLN A 516 -3.46 -47.77 5.03
C GLN A 516 -4.00 -47.77 3.59
N GLN A 517 -3.40 -46.83 2.83
CA GLN A 517 -2.84 -46.88 1.47
C GLN A 517 -2.79 -48.25 0.76
N VAL A 518 -3.11 -48.27 -0.55
CA VAL A 518 -2.19 -48.54 -1.68
C VAL A 518 -2.90 -48.37 -3.04
N LYS A 519 -2.11 -47.93 -4.02
CA LYS A 519 -2.33 -47.59 -5.44
C LYS A 519 -3.17 -48.57 -6.30
N LYS A 520 -3.77 -47.98 -7.36
CA LYS A 520 -3.71 -48.29 -8.81
C LYS A 520 -5.04 -48.62 -9.53
N HIS A 521 -5.43 -47.68 -10.40
CA HIS A 521 -6.04 -47.78 -11.75
C HIS A 521 -7.10 -48.84 -12.09
N ASN A 522 -8.26 -48.34 -12.51
CA ASN A 522 -8.79 -48.30 -13.90
C ASN A 522 -10.21 -48.88 -14.12
N ILE A 523 -10.98 -48.08 -14.85
CA ILE A 523 -11.94 -48.43 -15.93
C ILE A 523 -13.45 -48.48 -15.58
N ASP A 524 -14.12 -47.47 -16.16
CA ASP A 524 -15.39 -47.43 -16.87
C ASP A 524 -16.74 -47.23 -16.13
N ASP A 525 -17.26 -46.02 -16.38
CA ASP A 525 -18.51 -45.73 -17.12
C ASP A 525 -19.84 -45.42 -16.39
N ILE A 526 -20.45 -44.34 -16.93
CA ILE A 526 -21.86 -43.93 -16.99
C ILE A 526 -22.36 -42.85 -16.00
N ASP A 527 -22.26 -41.62 -16.51
CA ASP A 527 -23.35 -40.67 -16.85
C ASP A 527 -24.11 -39.81 -15.82
N ASP A 528 -24.10 -38.53 -16.21
CA ASP A 528 -25.15 -37.50 -16.24
C ASP A 528 -25.38 -36.52 -15.06
N GLU A 529 -25.06 -35.25 -15.40
CA GLU A 529 -25.79 -33.98 -15.18
C GLU A 529 -25.97 -33.51 -13.71
N GLU A 530 -25.66 -32.27 -13.31
CA GLU A 530 -26.02 -30.99 -13.92
C GLU A 530 -25.12 -29.86 -13.35
N MET A 531 -24.67 -28.97 -14.25
CA MET A 531 -23.96 -27.72 -13.95
C MET A 531 -24.90 -26.66 -13.37
N TYR A 532 -24.44 -25.91 -12.35
CA TYR A 532 -24.92 -24.56 -12.10
C TYR A 532 -23.91 -23.52 -12.60
N ASP A 533 -24.43 -22.71 -13.51
CA ASP A 533 -23.86 -21.60 -14.26
C ASP A 533 -23.55 -20.37 -13.38
N THR A 534 -22.42 -19.71 -13.62
CA THR A 534 -22.17 -18.32 -13.20
C THR A 534 -21.83 -17.50 -14.45
N SER A 535 -22.86 -16.88 -15.02
CA SER A 535 -22.80 -16.04 -16.21
C SER A 535 -22.07 -14.72 -15.94
N ASN A 536 -20.98 -14.50 -16.69
CA ASN A 536 -20.35 -13.21 -16.95
C ASN A 536 -21.19 -12.41 -17.97
N PHE A 537 -21.38 -11.11 -17.73
CA PHE A 537 -21.87 -10.16 -18.74
C PHE A 537 -20.69 -9.43 -19.40
N HIS A 538 -20.37 -9.80 -20.64
CA HIS A 538 -19.79 -8.88 -21.61
C HIS A 538 -20.46 -9.13 -22.97
N SER A 539 -21.16 -8.10 -23.45
CA SER A 539 -21.82 -8.05 -24.75
C SER A 539 -20.80 -7.97 -25.89
N GLU A 540 -21.00 -8.83 -26.89
CA GLU A 540 -20.31 -8.85 -28.17
C GLU A 540 -20.79 -7.71 -29.08
N GLU A 541 -19.86 -7.12 -29.83
CA GLU A 541 -20.08 -6.74 -31.23
C GLU A 541 -18.90 -7.31 -32.03
N GLN A 542 -19.15 -8.39 -32.77
CA GLN A 542 -18.25 -8.94 -33.78
C GLN A 542 -18.52 -8.23 -35.11
N ALA A 543 -17.46 -7.76 -35.77
CA ALA A 543 -17.46 -7.47 -37.19
C ALA A 543 -16.43 -8.40 -37.86
N GLU A 544 -16.93 -9.24 -38.75
CA GLU A 544 -16.18 -10.16 -39.60
C GLU A 544 -15.16 -9.41 -40.47
N PHE A 545 -13.94 -9.94 -40.57
CA PHE A 545 -13.06 -9.65 -41.71
C PHE A 545 -12.35 -10.93 -42.14
N GLU A 546 -12.66 -11.33 -43.37
CA GLU A 546 -12.05 -12.41 -44.13
C GLU A 546 -10.57 -12.13 -44.40
N ILE A 547 -9.75 -13.18 -44.32
CA ILE A 547 -8.34 -13.19 -44.73
C ILE A 547 -8.29 -13.60 -46.20
N PRO A 548 -7.64 -12.84 -47.11
CA PRO A 548 -7.19 -13.39 -48.38
C PRO A 548 -5.79 -13.98 -48.23
N ASN A 549 -5.68 -15.25 -48.60
CA ASN A 549 -4.43 -15.91 -49.00
C ASN A 549 -3.85 -15.21 -50.23
N ASP A 550 -2.55 -14.92 -50.19
CA ASP A 550 -1.56 -14.98 -51.29
C ASP A 550 -0.20 -14.72 -50.61
N GLY A 551 0.91 -15.42 -50.84
CA GLY A 551 1.34 -16.13 -52.04
C GLY A 551 2.64 -15.49 -52.52
N PHE A 552 3.78 -16.04 -52.03
CA PHE A 552 5.21 -15.71 -52.28
C PHE A 552 5.90 -14.68 -51.39
#